data_AF-A0A444WUP8-F1
#
_entry.id   AF-A0A444WUP8-F1
#
_cell.length_a   1.000
_cell.length_b   1.000
_cell.length_c   1.000
_cell.angle_alpha   90.00
_cell.angle_beta   90.00
_cell.angle_gamma   90.00
#
_symmetry.space_group_name_H-M   'P 1'
#
loop_
_entity.id
_entity.type
_entity.pdbx_description
1 polymer ?
#
loop_
_entity_poly.entity_id
_entity_poly.type
_entity_poly.pdbx_seq_one_letter_code
_entity_poly.pdbx_strand_id
1 'polypeptide(L)'
;MATFTFSMSLSSFRSFVPIWHHRAPNHRSLGLFDVTQRMRLPPPLKCSAAEPDQETKVPATSSGSGEWTHKLTAGIAGIGFLETSYLTYLKLTGSEAFCPIGGSPCGDILNSDYALIFGVPLPLVGMVAYGLVAALGLQLATKKMLPFGIGRSSAQLMVLGTTTSMAAASAYFLFILSTKFSGSTCSYCLLSAFLSFSLFFTAVKDIGLQETNKQVGMQLLIASLVILTLNTSYNNSISASSSLAEMELPYYATEIKNPSSPFSLSLAKHLHSIGAKMYGAFWCSHCLEQKEMFGREAVKELDIVECYPEGFRPGTVMNKACVDAKVDGFPMWVINGQVVSGEVELSELARVSGYNGSAQPS
;
A
#
# COMPACT_ATOMS: atom_id res chain seq x y z
N MET A 1 21.22 -40.41 16.31
CA MET A 1 19.74 -40.50 16.27
C MET A 1 19.32 -40.60 14.82
N ALA A 2 18.47 -41.56 14.50
CA ALA A 2 18.25 -42.10 13.16
C ALA A 2 17.66 -41.08 12.17
N THR A 3 18.29 -40.99 11.00
CA THR A 3 17.77 -40.41 9.77
C THR A 3 16.90 -41.44 9.06
N PHE A 4 15.64 -41.10 8.78
CA PHE A 4 14.78 -41.85 7.87
C PHE A 4 14.40 -40.97 6.69
N THR A 5 14.93 -41.33 5.52
CA THR A 5 14.50 -40.89 4.20
C THR A 5 13.37 -41.81 3.74
N PHE A 6 12.29 -41.25 3.19
CA PHE A 6 11.34 -42.02 2.38
C PHE A 6 10.99 -41.26 1.10
N SER A 7 11.40 -41.88 0.00
CA SER A 7 10.99 -41.61 -1.37
C SER A 7 9.59 -42.20 -1.58
N MET A 8 8.68 -41.48 -2.24
CA MET A 8 7.44 -42.07 -2.76
C MET A 8 7.33 -41.89 -4.27
N SER A 9 7.10 -43.05 -4.87
CA SER A 9 7.01 -43.40 -6.27
C SER A 9 5.73 -42.89 -6.93
N LEU A 10 5.85 -42.52 -8.20
CA LEU A 10 4.79 -42.05 -9.09
C LEU A 10 4.11 -43.26 -9.75
N SER A 11 2.86 -43.55 -9.40
CA SER A 11 2.05 -44.59 -10.03
C SER A 11 0.86 -44.02 -10.81
N SER A 12 1.01 -44.07 -12.13
CA SER A 12 0.01 -44.39 -13.18
C SER A 12 -1.47 -44.15 -12.86
N PHE A 13 -2.04 -43.08 -13.44
CA PHE A 13 -3.49 -42.91 -13.56
C PHE A 13 -3.98 -43.49 -14.89
N ARG A 14 -4.76 -44.57 -14.79
CA ARG A 14 -5.43 -45.26 -15.90
C ARG A 14 -6.80 -44.62 -16.13
N SER A 15 -7.03 -44.19 -17.37
CA SER A 15 -8.27 -43.56 -17.84
C SER A 15 -9.47 -44.53 -17.73
N PHE A 16 -10.58 -44.05 -17.16
CA PHE A 16 -11.86 -44.76 -17.12
C PHE A 16 -12.92 -43.94 -17.87
N VAL A 17 -13.39 -44.50 -18.98
CA VAL A 17 -14.55 -44.06 -19.77
C VAL A 17 -15.78 -44.81 -19.27
N PRO A 18 -16.95 -44.16 -19.07
CA PRO A 18 -18.21 -44.86 -18.98
C PRO A 18 -18.94 -44.82 -20.33
N ILE A 19 -19.06 -46.01 -20.95
CA ILE A 19 -20.10 -46.38 -21.91
C ILE A 19 -21.24 -47.04 -21.12
N TRP A 20 -22.41 -47.17 -21.76
CA TRP A 20 -23.65 -47.89 -21.40
C TRP A 20 -24.82 -46.92 -21.12
N HIS A 21 -26.02 -47.05 -21.67
CA HIS A 21 -26.62 -48.09 -22.51
C HIS A 21 -27.90 -47.50 -23.14
N HIS A 22 -28.10 -47.66 -24.45
CA HIS A 22 -29.41 -47.51 -25.08
C HIS A 22 -30.32 -48.69 -24.70
N ARG A 23 -31.58 -48.41 -24.32
CA ARG A 23 -32.67 -49.39 -24.33
C ARG A 23 -33.99 -48.69 -24.69
N ALA A 24 -34.51 -49.00 -25.88
CA ALA A 24 -35.93 -48.95 -26.25
C ALA A 24 -36.35 -50.41 -26.56
N PRO A 25 -37.64 -50.82 -26.51
CA PRO A 25 -38.60 -50.44 -27.55
C PRO A 25 -40.12 -50.34 -27.17
N ASN A 26 -40.87 -49.70 -28.08
CA ASN A 26 -42.31 -49.68 -28.43
C ASN A 26 -43.33 -50.66 -27.79
N HIS A 27 -44.57 -50.21 -27.55
CA HIS A 27 -45.72 -50.27 -28.49
C HIS A 27 -47.10 -49.85 -27.89
N ARG A 28 -47.92 -49.16 -28.72
CA ARG A 28 -49.42 -49.06 -28.76
C ARG A 28 -50.15 -48.40 -27.55
N SER A 29 -51.24 -47.63 -27.67
CA SER A 29 -52.26 -47.44 -28.72
C SER A 29 -52.92 -46.06 -28.67
N LEU A 30 -53.38 -45.57 -29.82
CA LEU A 30 -54.33 -44.47 -30.00
C LEU A 30 -55.77 -44.86 -29.61
N GLY A 31 -56.56 -43.89 -29.12
CA GLY A 31 -58.01 -43.98 -28.97
C GLY A 31 -58.63 -42.60 -28.65
N LEU A 32 -59.41 -42.08 -29.60
CA LEU A 32 -60.20 -40.84 -29.58
C LEU A 32 -61.55 -41.00 -28.82
N PHE A 33 -62.20 -39.85 -28.57
CA PHE A 33 -63.65 -39.57 -28.35
C PHE A 33 -64.14 -39.24 -26.91
N ASP A 34 -64.28 -37.92 -26.68
CA ASP A 34 -65.51 -37.11 -26.48
C ASP A 34 -66.67 -37.56 -25.54
N VAL A 35 -67.38 -36.53 -25.05
CA VAL A 35 -68.74 -36.45 -24.46
C VAL A 35 -68.85 -36.19 -22.95
N THR A 36 -68.96 -34.89 -22.65
CA THR A 36 -69.85 -34.18 -21.69
C THR A 36 -70.71 -34.97 -20.69
N GLN A 37 -70.68 -34.57 -19.41
CA GLN A 37 -71.93 -34.28 -18.66
C GLN A 37 -71.74 -33.25 -17.53
N ARG A 38 -72.72 -32.32 -17.47
CA ARG A 38 -72.89 -31.18 -16.56
C ARG A 38 -73.34 -31.57 -15.15
N MET A 39 -72.95 -30.77 -14.15
CA MET A 39 -73.81 -30.35 -13.02
C MET A 39 -73.30 -28.99 -12.51
N ARG A 40 -73.86 -27.87 -13.00
CA ARG A 40 -74.90 -27.03 -12.37
C ARG A 40 -74.50 -26.40 -11.02
N LEU A 41 -73.95 -25.19 -11.10
CA LEU A 41 -74.08 -24.10 -10.12
C LEU A 41 -75.53 -23.56 -10.09
N PRO A 42 -75.90 -22.87 -9.00
CA PRO A 42 -76.58 -21.58 -9.16
C PRO A 42 -75.89 -20.41 -8.42
N PRO A 43 -76.17 -19.15 -8.81
CA PRO A 43 -75.30 -17.96 -8.64
C PRO A 43 -76.06 -16.85 -7.83
N PRO A 44 -75.82 -15.53 -8.04
CA PRO A 44 -74.63 -14.69 -7.84
C PRO A 44 -74.93 -13.46 -6.95
N LEU A 45 -73.92 -12.75 -6.43
CA LEU A 45 -74.10 -11.33 -6.05
C LEU A 45 -72.91 -10.44 -6.47
N LYS A 46 -73.15 -9.78 -7.61
CA LYS A 46 -72.85 -8.40 -8.01
C LYS A 46 -71.44 -7.79 -7.81
N CYS A 47 -70.90 -7.40 -8.96
CA CYS A 47 -69.80 -6.47 -9.19
C CYS A 47 -70.07 -5.05 -8.69
N SER A 48 -69.01 -4.33 -8.31
CA SER A 48 -68.83 -2.93 -8.69
C SER A 48 -67.34 -2.65 -8.87
N ALA A 49 -67.02 -2.11 -10.04
CA ALA A 49 -65.73 -1.58 -10.39
C ALA A 49 -65.53 -0.20 -9.75
N ALA A 50 -64.32 0.05 -9.25
CA ALA A 50 -63.76 1.38 -9.06
C ALA A 50 -62.22 1.26 -8.94
N GLU A 51 -61.51 1.56 -10.02
CA GLU A 51 -60.22 2.25 -9.99
C GLU A 51 -60.50 3.71 -10.44
N PRO A 52 -59.67 4.73 -10.12
CA PRO A 52 -58.20 4.63 -10.04
C PRO A 52 -57.51 5.42 -8.90
N ASP A 53 -56.18 5.27 -8.88
CA ASP A 53 -55.14 6.22 -8.41
C ASP A 53 -54.80 6.33 -6.92
N GLN A 54 -53.78 5.57 -6.48
CA GLN A 54 -52.41 6.10 -6.25
C GLN A 54 -51.56 5.03 -5.55
N GLU A 55 -50.90 4.22 -6.36
CA GLU A 55 -49.77 3.39 -5.94
C GLU A 55 -48.60 4.33 -5.61
N THR A 56 -48.41 4.64 -4.32
CA THR A 56 -47.11 5.14 -3.84
C THR A 56 -46.12 3.99 -3.97
N LYS A 57 -45.51 3.95 -5.15
CA LYS A 57 -44.43 3.06 -5.57
C LYS A 57 -43.27 3.15 -4.60
N VAL A 58 -43.26 2.30 -3.58
CA VAL A 58 -42.00 1.88 -2.94
C VAL A 58 -41.35 0.89 -3.91
N PRO A 59 -40.22 1.21 -4.56
CA PRO A 59 -39.63 0.29 -5.51
C PRO A 59 -39.11 -0.95 -4.76
N ALA A 60 -39.76 -2.08 -4.99
CA ALA A 60 -39.25 -3.40 -4.66
C ALA A 60 -37.87 -3.56 -5.33
N THR A 61 -36.81 -3.41 -4.54
CA THR A 61 -35.42 -3.48 -4.99
C THR A 61 -34.88 -4.88 -4.71
N SER A 62 -35.32 -5.89 -5.45
CA SER A 62 -34.88 -7.28 -5.23
C SER A 62 -34.25 -7.96 -6.45
N SER A 63 -33.81 -7.17 -7.44
CA SER A 63 -33.03 -7.69 -8.59
C SER A 63 -31.77 -6.87 -8.93
N GLY A 64 -31.48 -5.79 -8.18
CA GLY A 64 -30.37 -4.86 -8.45
C GLY A 64 -29.23 -4.83 -7.42
N SER A 65 -29.34 -5.56 -6.30
CA SER A 65 -28.39 -5.46 -5.18
C SER A 65 -27.00 -6.04 -5.50
N GLY A 66 -26.94 -7.20 -6.16
CA GLY A 66 -25.66 -7.83 -6.54
C GLY A 66 -24.92 -7.09 -7.66
N GLU A 67 -25.64 -6.62 -8.69
CA GLU A 67 -25.04 -5.89 -9.80
C GLU A 67 -24.41 -4.57 -9.35
N TRP A 68 -25.11 -3.82 -8.50
CA TRP A 68 -24.60 -2.57 -7.94
C TRP A 68 -23.40 -2.81 -7.01
N THR A 69 -23.42 -3.89 -6.23
CA THR A 69 -22.30 -4.27 -5.36
C THR A 69 -21.04 -4.60 -6.17
N HIS A 70 -21.15 -5.33 -7.28
CA HIS A 70 -20.00 -5.61 -8.15
C HIS A 70 -19.42 -4.34 -8.81
N LYS A 71 -20.29 -3.43 -9.26
CA LYS A 71 -19.87 -2.12 -9.82
C LYS A 71 -19.18 -1.25 -8.76
N LEU A 72 -19.73 -1.22 -7.54
CA LEU A 72 -19.12 -0.51 -6.42
C LEU A 72 -17.76 -1.08 -6.06
N THR A 73 -17.64 -2.41 -5.94
CA THR A 73 -16.36 -3.09 -5.68
C THR A 73 -15.33 -2.78 -6.76
N ALA A 74 -15.72 -2.81 -8.05
CA ALA A 74 -14.82 -2.43 -9.14
C ALA A 74 -14.38 -0.96 -9.06
N GLY A 75 -15.29 -0.05 -8.71
CA GLY A 75 -14.98 1.37 -8.53
C GLY A 75 -14.02 1.65 -7.38
N ILE A 76 -14.28 1.09 -6.20
CA ILE A 76 -13.41 1.23 -5.02
C ILE A 76 -12.03 0.65 -5.30
N ALA A 77 -11.96 -0.54 -5.92
CA ALA A 77 -10.69 -1.16 -6.28
C ALA A 77 -9.94 -0.36 -7.36
N GLY A 78 -10.65 0.27 -8.30
CA GLY A 78 -10.07 1.18 -9.29
C GLY A 78 -9.41 2.41 -8.65
N ILE A 79 -10.03 3.00 -7.63
CA ILE A 79 -9.44 4.11 -6.88
C ILE A 79 -8.15 3.65 -6.16
N GLY A 80 -8.20 2.49 -5.49
CA GLY A 80 -7.01 1.92 -4.84
C GLY A 80 -5.89 1.58 -5.82
N PHE A 81 -6.23 1.13 -7.04
CA PHE A 81 -5.27 0.90 -8.12
C PHE A 81 -4.60 2.21 -8.55
N LEU A 82 -5.36 3.30 -8.73
CA LEU A 82 -4.80 4.61 -9.08
C LEU A 82 -3.90 5.16 -7.98
N GLU A 83 -4.34 5.07 -6.72
CA GLU A 83 -3.54 5.48 -5.55
C GLU A 83 -2.20 4.72 -5.50
N THR A 84 -2.25 3.40 -5.54
CA THR A 84 -1.05 2.56 -5.46
C THR A 84 -0.15 2.67 -6.69
N SER A 85 -0.71 2.93 -7.88
CA SER A 85 0.06 3.23 -9.09
C SER A 85 0.81 4.55 -8.96
N TYR A 86 0.17 5.59 -8.40
CA TYR A 86 0.82 6.88 -8.13
C TYR A 86 1.99 6.74 -7.15
N LEU A 87 1.78 6.05 -6.03
CA LEU A 87 2.85 5.81 -5.06
C LEU A 87 3.98 4.93 -5.62
N THR A 88 3.65 3.96 -6.46
CA THR A 88 4.64 3.15 -7.18
C THR A 88 5.49 4.01 -8.10
N TYR A 89 4.85 4.90 -8.87
CA TYR A 89 5.55 5.82 -9.75
C TYR A 89 6.53 6.70 -8.97
N LEU A 90 6.07 7.35 -7.89
CA LEU A 90 6.93 8.18 -7.03
C LEU A 90 8.13 7.41 -6.48
N LYS A 91 7.90 6.17 -6.01
CA LYS A 91 8.97 5.34 -5.45
C LYS A 91 10.02 4.95 -6.50
N LEU A 92 9.60 4.75 -7.76
CA LEU A 92 10.50 4.41 -8.87
C LEU A 92 11.25 5.62 -9.42
N THR A 93 10.64 6.82 -9.37
CA THR A 93 11.27 8.06 -9.84
C THR A 93 12.06 8.79 -8.76
N GLY A 94 11.97 8.37 -7.50
CA GLY A 94 12.58 9.05 -6.36
C GLY A 94 11.97 10.43 -6.10
N SER A 95 10.68 10.60 -6.42
CA SER A 95 9.98 11.88 -6.27
C SER A 95 9.22 11.93 -4.94
N GLU A 96 9.14 13.11 -4.33
CA GLU A 96 8.43 13.33 -3.08
C GLU A 96 6.91 13.23 -3.24
N ALA A 97 6.23 12.67 -2.23
CA ALA A 97 4.79 12.52 -2.24
C ALA A 97 4.09 13.83 -1.81
N PHE A 98 3.07 14.23 -2.57
CA PHE A 98 2.26 15.40 -2.22
C PHE A 98 1.24 15.04 -1.13
N CYS A 99 1.42 15.51 0.11
CA CYS A 99 0.45 15.27 1.19
C CYS A 99 -0.51 16.47 1.32
N PRO A 100 -1.80 16.33 0.95
CA PRO A 100 -2.74 17.46 0.87
C PRO A 100 -3.22 17.99 2.24
N ILE A 101 -2.94 17.27 3.33
CA ILE A 101 -3.35 17.65 4.68
C ILE A 101 -2.07 18.01 5.44
N GLY A 102 -1.91 19.29 5.80
CA GLY A 102 -0.69 19.85 6.39
C GLY A 102 -0.29 19.23 7.73
N GLY A 103 0.36 18.07 7.67
CA GLY A 103 1.06 17.36 8.74
C GLY A 103 2.42 16.88 8.24
N SER A 104 3.17 16.13 9.07
CA SER A 104 4.53 15.67 8.70
C SER A 104 4.54 14.97 7.34
N PRO A 105 5.65 15.05 6.57
CA PRO A 105 5.72 14.44 5.26
C PRO A 105 5.40 12.95 5.33
N CYS A 106 4.47 12.47 4.50
CA CYS A 106 4.25 11.02 4.31
C CYS A 106 5.54 10.34 3.80
N GLY A 107 6.51 11.12 3.32
CA GLY A 107 7.85 10.71 2.89
C GLY A 107 8.57 9.87 3.94
N ASP A 108 8.51 10.20 5.23
CA ASP A 108 9.19 9.42 6.28
C ASP A 108 8.72 7.96 6.29
N ILE A 109 7.42 7.75 6.08
CA ILE A 109 6.79 6.43 6.08
C ILE A 109 6.99 5.72 4.74
N LEU A 110 6.79 6.45 3.62
CA LEU A 110 6.94 5.94 2.26
C LEU A 110 8.40 5.65 1.87
N ASN A 111 9.37 6.25 2.57
CA ASN A 111 10.80 6.01 2.40
C ASN A 111 11.42 5.11 3.47
N SER A 112 10.66 4.72 4.50
CA SER A 112 11.12 3.75 5.50
C SER A 112 11.28 2.33 4.94
N ASP A 113 11.95 1.47 5.72
CA ASP A 113 12.04 0.03 5.46
C ASP A 113 10.68 -0.67 5.39
N TYR A 114 9.64 -0.09 6.00
CA TYR A 114 8.29 -0.64 5.95
C TYR A 114 7.62 -0.45 4.58
N ALA A 115 8.15 0.42 3.72
CA ALA A 115 7.68 0.62 2.36
C ALA A 115 8.15 -0.47 1.37
N LEU A 116 8.98 -1.41 1.83
CA LEU A 116 9.46 -2.56 1.05
C LEU A 116 9.02 -3.87 1.71
N ILE A 117 8.55 -4.82 0.91
CA ILE A 117 8.30 -6.21 1.34
C ILE A 117 9.19 -7.10 0.48
N PHE A 118 10.09 -7.87 1.10
CA PHE A 118 11.11 -8.67 0.41
C PHE A 118 11.88 -7.88 -0.69
N GLY A 119 12.16 -6.59 -0.44
CA GLY A 119 12.85 -5.69 -1.38
C GLY A 119 11.97 -5.14 -2.52
N VAL A 120 10.70 -5.52 -2.59
CA VAL A 120 9.73 -5.02 -3.57
C VAL A 120 8.94 -3.86 -2.95
N PRO A 121 8.75 -2.73 -3.66
CA PRO A 121 7.87 -1.66 -3.21
C PRO A 121 6.48 -2.17 -2.82
N LEU A 122 6.09 -1.93 -1.56
CA LEU A 122 4.74 -2.18 -1.08
C LEU A 122 3.64 -1.61 -2.00
N PRO A 123 3.73 -0.37 -2.53
CA PRO A 123 2.71 0.13 -3.44
C PRO A 123 2.60 -0.69 -4.73
N LEU A 124 3.66 -1.37 -5.18
CA LEU A 124 3.59 -2.27 -6.34
C LEU A 124 2.76 -3.52 -6.04
N VAL A 125 2.92 -4.08 -4.83
CA VAL A 125 2.10 -5.21 -4.36
C VAL A 125 0.64 -4.79 -4.26
N GLY A 126 0.39 -3.58 -3.71
CA GLY A 126 -0.94 -2.98 -3.65
C GLY A 126 -1.57 -2.81 -5.04
N MET A 127 -0.81 -2.30 -6.00
CA MET A 127 -1.24 -2.12 -7.39
C MET A 127 -1.71 -3.45 -8.02
N VAL A 128 -0.97 -4.53 -7.81
CA VAL A 128 -1.38 -5.86 -8.29
C VAL A 128 -2.66 -6.34 -7.60
N ALA A 129 -2.75 -6.18 -6.28
CA ALA A 129 -3.91 -6.62 -5.51
C ALA A 129 -5.20 -5.85 -5.87
N TYR A 130 -5.15 -4.51 -5.87
CA TYR A 130 -6.28 -3.67 -6.28
C TYR A 130 -6.63 -3.89 -7.76
N GLY A 131 -5.64 -4.06 -8.64
CA GLY A 131 -5.87 -4.36 -10.06
C GLY A 131 -6.60 -5.70 -10.26
N LEU A 132 -6.22 -6.73 -9.50
CA LEU A 132 -6.91 -8.03 -9.53
C LEU A 132 -8.38 -7.90 -9.06
N VAL A 133 -8.62 -7.22 -7.95
CA VAL A 133 -9.98 -7.01 -7.43
C VAL A 133 -10.82 -6.17 -8.40
N ALA A 134 -10.24 -5.14 -9.01
CA ALA A 134 -10.91 -4.30 -10.00
C ALA A 134 -11.29 -5.12 -11.25
N ALA A 135 -10.36 -5.95 -11.75
CA ALA A 135 -10.62 -6.83 -12.88
C ALA A 135 -11.76 -7.81 -12.56
N LEU A 136 -11.66 -8.56 -11.47
CA LEU A 136 -12.68 -9.54 -11.03
C LEU A 136 -14.04 -8.87 -10.78
N GLY A 137 -14.06 -7.71 -10.14
CA GLY A 137 -15.27 -6.91 -9.92
C GLY A 137 -15.94 -6.49 -11.24
N LEU A 138 -15.15 -6.06 -12.23
CA LEU A 138 -15.65 -5.71 -13.54
C LEU A 138 -16.20 -6.93 -14.30
N GLN A 139 -15.60 -8.10 -14.14
CA GLN A 139 -16.13 -9.34 -14.72
C GLN A 139 -17.51 -9.69 -14.14
N LEU A 140 -17.62 -9.65 -12.81
CA LEU A 140 -18.86 -9.93 -12.09
C LEU A 140 -19.96 -8.93 -12.47
N ALA A 141 -19.60 -7.67 -12.71
CA ALA A 141 -20.53 -6.62 -13.14
C ALA A 141 -20.97 -6.77 -14.61
N THR A 142 -20.06 -7.09 -15.53
CA THR A 142 -20.35 -7.09 -16.97
C THR A 142 -20.80 -8.45 -17.51
N LYS A 143 -20.76 -9.52 -16.70
CA LYS A 143 -21.00 -10.92 -17.11
C LYS A 143 -20.14 -11.36 -18.31
N LYS A 144 -19.07 -10.61 -18.63
CA LYS A 144 -18.10 -11.00 -19.66
C LYS A 144 -17.07 -11.95 -19.05
N MET A 145 -16.88 -13.12 -19.67
CA MET A 145 -15.74 -13.98 -19.39
C MET A 145 -14.44 -13.24 -19.79
N LEU A 146 -13.49 -13.10 -18.85
CA LEU A 146 -12.08 -12.93 -19.22
C LEU A 146 -11.68 -14.15 -20.08
N PRO A 147 -10.61 -14.05 -20.88
CA PRO A 147 -10.04 -15.20 -21.58
C PRO A 147 -9.75 -16.42 -20.69
N PHE A 148 -9.69 -16.26 -19.36
CA PHE A 148 -9.32 -17.30 -18.40
C PHE A 148 -10.44 -18.25 -17.95
N GLY A 149 -11.68 -18.11 -18.43
CA GLY A 149 -12.74 -19.11 -18.17
C GLY A 149 -13.16 -19.29 -16.70
N ILE A 150 -12.93 -18.28 -15.84
CA ILE A 150 -13.23 -18.35 -14.40
C ILE A 150 -14.73 -18.26 -14.16
N GLY A 151 -15.29 -19.19 -13.37
CA GLY A 151 -16.70 -19.19 -12.98
C GLY A 151 -17.04 -18.13 -11.93
N ARG A 152 -18.32 -17.72 -11.87
CA ARG A 152 -18.81 -16.68 -10.94
C ARG A 152 -18.48 -16.97 -9.47
N SER A 153 -18.70 -18.20 -9.02
CA SER A 153 -18.43 -18.64 -7.64
C SER A 153 -16.94 -18.56 -7.29
N SER A 154 -16.07 -18.99 -8.22
CA SER A 154 -14.62 -18.91 -8.04
C SER A 154 -14.14 -17.46 -7.99
N ALA A 155 -14.66 -16.58 -8.85
CA ALA A 155 -14.33 -15.16 -8.84
C ALA A 155 -14.72 -14.49 -7.51
N GLN A 156 -15.90 -14.80 -6.97
CA GLN A 156 -16.33 -14.28 -5.66
C GLN A 156 -15.41 -14.76 -4.53
N LEU A 157 -15.01 -16.04 -4.53
CA LEU A 157 -14.08 -16.58 -3.54
C LEU A 157 -12.69 -15.94 -3.63
N MET A 158 -12.19 -15.71 -4.85
CA MET A 158 -10.93 -15.01 -5.09
C MET A 158 -10.98 -13.56 -4.60
N VAL A 159 -12.08 -12.84 -4.86
CA VAL A 159 -12.29 -11.49 -4.34
C VAL A 159 -12.31 -11.49 -2.81
N LEU A 160 -13.03 -12.41 -2.18
CA LEU A 160 -13.09 -12.50 -0.72
C LEU A 160 -11.71 -12.80 -0.12
N GLY A 161 -10.98 -13.77 -0.67
CA GLY A 161 -9.63 -14.09 -0.20
C GLY A 161 -8.64 -12.94 -0.37
N THR A 162 -8.68 -12.26 -1.53
CA THR A 162 -7.79 -11.13 -1.82
C THR A 162 -8.10 -9.93 -0.93
N THR A 163 -9.37 -9.57 -0.78
CA THR A 163 -9.78 -8.43 0.07
C THR A 163 -9.54 -8.68 1.56
N THR A 164 -9.64 -9.93 2.01
CA THR A 164 -9.24 -10.29 3.39
C THR A 164 -7.75 -10.17 3.60
N SER A 165 -6.93 -10.62 2.63
CA SER A 165 -5.49 -10.43 2.65
C SER A 165 -5.12 -8.95 2.72
N MET A 166 -5.75 -8.11 1.89
CA MET A 166 -5.55 -6.66 1.88
C MET A 166 -5.97 -6.02 3.21
N ALA A 167 -7.12 -6.37 3.76
CA ALA A 167 -7.59 -5.84 5.05
C ALA A 167 -6.67 -6.25 6.21
N ALA A 168 -6.19 -7.50 6.23
CA ALA A 168 -5.22 -7.97 7.23
C ALA A 168 -3.88 -7.23 7.13
N ALA A 169 -3.37 -7.05 5.91
CA ALA A 169 -2.16 -6.27 5.66
C ALA A 169 -2.33 -4.80 6.07
N SER A 170 -3.43 -4.16 5.69
CA SER A 170 -3.74 -2.78 6.10
C SER A 170 -3.85 -2.64 7.63
N ALA A 171 -4.48 -3.60 8.32
CA ALA A 171 -4.51 -3.60 9.79
C ALA A 171 -3.11 -3.68 10.40
N TYR A 172 -2.24 -4.52 9.85
CA TYR A 172 -0.84 -4.63 10.27
C TYR A 172 -0.06 -3.33 10.03
N PHE A 173 -0.22 -2.69 8.87
CA PHE A 173 0.45 -1.41 8.59
C PHE A 173 -0.05 -0.28 9.48
N LEU A 174 -1.35 -0.24 9.80
CA LEU A 174 -1.88 0.72 10.77
C LEU A 174 -1.30 0.48 12.18
N PHE A 175 -1.10 -0.78 12.57
CA PHE A 175 -0.43 -1.12 13.82
C PHE A 175 1.03 -0.62 13.83
N ILE A 176 1.79 -0.81 12.75
CA ILE A 176 3.15 -0.27 12.61
C ILE A 176 3.15 1.26 12.64
N LEU A 177 2.25 1.91 11.89
CA LEU A 177 2.12 3.37 11.87
C LEU A 177 1.89 3.93 13.28
N SER A 178 1.00 3.31 14.05
CA SER A 178 0.70 3.72 15.43
C SER A 178 1.86 3.51 16.39
N THR A 179 2.59 2.39 16.27
CA THR A 179 3.61 1.98 17.25
C THR A 179 5.03 2.48 16.93
N LYS A 180 5.39 2.63 15.65
CA LYS A 180 6.75 2.98 15.21
C LYS A 180 6.89 4.44 14.78
N PHE A 181 5.81 5.06 14.32
CA PHE A 181 5.80 6.42 13.80
C PHE A 181 4.89 7.33 14.63
N SER A 182 4.96 7.19 15.96
CA SER A 182 4.14 7.96 16.89
C SER A 182 4.44 9.47 16.75
N GLY A 183 3.62 10.18 15.98
CA GLY A 183 3.79 11.61 15.68
C GLY A 183 3.64 11.98 14.20
N SER A 184 3.66 11.00 13.29
CA SER A 184 3.45 11.21 11.85
C SER A 184 2.11 10.61 11.39
N THR A 185 1.47 11.26 10.42
CA THR A 185 0.21 10.78 9.81
C THR A 185 0.37 10.68 8.29
N CYS A 186 0.23 9.47 7.75
CA CYS A 186 0.28 9.23 6.31
C CYS A 186 -1.15 9.17 5.72
N SER A 187 -1.56 10.22 5.00
CA SER A 187 -2.90 10.31 4.40
C SER A 187 -3.17 9.20 3.38
N TYR A 188 -2.15 8.83 2.60
CA TYR A 188 -2.22 7.72 1.64
C TYR A 188 -2.42 6.37 2.35
N CYS A 189 -1.69 6.12 3.44
CA CYS A 189 -1.80 4.88 4.19
C CYS A 189 -3.20 4.71 4.81
N LEU A 190 -3.78 5.81 5.30
CA LEU A 190 -5.15 5.84 5.83
C LEU A 190 -6.19 5.65 4.73
N LEU A 191 -6.01 6.28 3.56
CA LEU A 191 -6.89 6.10 2.41
C LEU A 191 -6.87 4.64 1.92
N SER A 192 -5.68 4.07 1.70
CA SER A 192 -5.55 2.67 1.32
C SER A 192 -6.18 1.73 2.35
N ALA A 193 -6.00 1.96 3.65
CA ALA A 193 -6.66 1.17 4.69
C ALA A 193 -8.19 1.27 4.60
N PHE A 194 -8.73 2.48 4.43
CA PHE A 194 -10.17 2.70 4.24
C PHE A 194 -10.72 1.95 3.03
N LEU A 195 -10.00 2.00 1.90
CA LEU A 195 -10.38 1.28 0.67
C LEU A 195 -10.35 -0.25 0.88
N SER A 196 -9.31 -0.78 1.54
CA SER A 196 -9.18 -2.22 1.83
C SER A 196 -10.31 -2.75 2.72
N PHE A 197 -10.62 -2.05 3.82
CA PHE A 197 -11.72 -2.44 4.70
C PHE A 197 -13.08 -2.32 4.01
N SER A 198 -13.26 -1.29 3.18
CA SER A 198 -14.49 -1.13 2.38
C SER A 198 -14.69 -2.29 1.41
N LEU A 199 -13.64 -2.71 0.70
CA LEU A 199 -13.69 -3.85 -0.21
C LEU A 199 -13.96 -5.18 0.50
N PHE A 200 -13.37 -5.38 1.67
CA PHE A 200 -13.65 -6.57 2.49
C PHE A 200 -15.12 -6.60 2.91
N PHE A 201 -15.67 -5.48 3.35
CA PHE A 201 -17.06 -5.41 3.76
C PHE A 201 -18.04 -5.60 2.59
N THR A 202 -17.74 -5.07 1.40
CA THR A 202 -18.56 -5.32 0.21
C THR A 202 -18.47 -6.78 -0.23
N ALA A 203 -17.30 -7.42 -0.13
CA ALA A 203 -17.13 -8.84 -0.45
C ALA A 203 -17.91 -9.76 0.51
N VAL A 204 -17.88 -9.47 1.82
CA VAL A 204 -18.67 -10.21 2.83
C VAL A 204 -20.18 -10.04 2.57
N LYS A 205 -20.62 -8.82 2.20
CA LYS A 205 -22.03 -8.56 1.85
C LYS A 205 -22.47 -9.30 0.60
N ASP A 206 -21.62 -9.40 -0.41
CA ASP A 206 -21.92 -10.05 -1.69
C ASP A 206 -22.10 -11.58 -1.53
N ILE A 207 -21.27 -12.21 -0.71
CA ILE A 207 -21.35 -13.66 -0.42
C ILE A 207 -22.42 -13.99 0.63
N GLY A 208 -22.68 -13.04 1.53
CA GLY A 208 -23.62 -13.19 2.63
C GLY A 208 -22.96 -13.71 3.91
N LEU A 209 -23.48 -13.23 5.05
CA LEU A 209 -22.88 -13.45 6.37
C LEU A 209 -22.94 -14.93 6.81
N GLN A 210 -23.99 -15.64 6.40
CA GLN A 210 -24.16 -17.08 6.68
C GLN A 210 -23.12 -17.94 5.95
N GLU A 211 -22.87 -17.66 4.68
CA GLU A 211 -21.88 -18.40 3.88
C GLU A 211 -20.45 -17.99 4.27
N THR A 212 -20.24 -16.71 4.59
CA THR A 212 -18.98 -16.23 5.17
C THR A 212 -18.65 -16.97 6.46
N ASN A 213 -19.63 -17.20 7.35
CA ASN A 213 -19.41 -17.96 8.59
C ASN A 213 -18.89 -19.38 8.36
N LYS A 214 -19.28 -20.04 7.26
CA LYS A 214 -18.74 -21.35 6.89
C LYS A 214 -17.26 -21.28 6.47
N GLN A 215 -16.83 -20.12 5.96
CA GLN A 215 -15.49 -19.88 5.45
C GLN A 215 -14.59 -19.09 6.41
N VAL A 216 -15.06 -18.74 7.62
CA VAL A 216 -14.29 -17.98 8.62
C VAL A 216 -12.94 -18.65 8.92
N GLY A 217 -12.89 -19.97 9.02
CA GLY A 217 -11.64 -20.70 9.24
C GLY A 217 -10.59 -20.43 8.15
N MET A 218 -11.03 -20.37 6.88
CA MET A 218 -10.14 -20.05 5.76
C MET A 218 -9.71 -18.58 5.79
N GLN A 219 -10.61 -17.65 6.13
CA GLN A 219 -10.28 -16.22 6.23
C GLN A 219 -9.29 -15.93 7.37
N LEU A 220 -9.47 -16.57 8.53
CA LEU A 220 -8.52 -16.47 9.65
C LEU A 220 -7.16 -17.06 9.29
N LEU A 221 -7.14 -18.16 8.53
CA LEU A 221 -5.90 -18.75 8.04
C LEU A 221 -5.17 -17.83 7.07
N ILE A 222 -5.89 -17.21 6.12
CA ILE A 222 -5.32 -16.22 5.19
C ILE A 222 -4.78 -15.02 5.96
N ALA A 223 -5.56 -14.44 6.87
CA ALA A 223 -5.14 -13.29 7.67
C ALA A 223 -3.91 -13.63 8.54
N SER A 224 -3.90 -14.80 9.17
CA SER A 224 -2.75 -15.27 9.98
C SER A 224 -1.51 -15.47 9.12
N LEU A 225 -1.65 -16.05 7.92
CA LEU A 225 -0.54 -16.24 6.99
C LEU A 225 0.02 -14.90 6.51
N VAL A 226 -0.84 -13.93 6.21
CA VAL A 226 -0.43 -12.57 5.81
C VAL A 226 0.34 -11.90 6.95
N ILE A 227 -0.20 -11.91 8.17
CA ILE A 227 0.47 -11.32 9.33
C ILE A 227 1.80 -12.02 9.60
N LEU A 228 1.85 -13.36 9.54
CA LEU A 228 3.10 -14.11 9.72
C LEU A 228 4.12 -13.78 8.63
N THR A 229 3.67 -13.64 7.38
CA THR A 229 4.52 -13.29 6.24
C THR A 229 5.08 -11.88 6.37
N LEU A 230 4.23 -10.91 6.75
CA LEU A 230 4.65 -9.52 6.99
C LEU A 230 5.60 -9.45 8.19
N ASN A 231 5.26 -10.09 9.30
CA ASN A 231 6.12 -10.15 10.48
C ASN A 231 7.47 -10.81 10.16
N THR A 232 7.47 -11.89 9.38
CA THR A 232 8.71 -12.52 8.91
C THR A 232 9.46 -11.60 7.95
N SER A 233 8.79 -10.95 7.00
CA SER A 233 9.42 -10.00 6.08
C SER A 233 10.05 -8.84 6.83
N TYR A 234 9.43 -8.32 7.89
CA TYR A 234 9.94 -7.17 8.62
C TYR A 234 10.95 -7.55 9.70
N ASN A 235 10.80 -8.69 10.36
CA ASN A 235 11.82 -9.22 11.28
C ASN A 235 13.04 -9.74 10.52
N ASN A 236 12.82 -10.32 9.34
CA ASN A 236 13.89 -10.76 8.46
C ASN A 236 14.39 -9.63 7.55
N SER A 237 13.68 -8.53 7.33
CA SER A 237 14.32 -7.32 6.81
C SER A 237 15.14 -6.67 7.92
N ILE A 238 14.71 -6.70 9.18
CA ILE A 238 15.59 -6.33 10.30
C ILE A 238 16.81 -7.28 10.36
N SER A 239 16.64 -8.60 10.16
CA SER A 239 17.72 -9.60 10.26
C SER A 239 18.56 -9.80 8.99
N ALA A 240 18.00 -9.56 7.79
CA ALA A 240 18.71 -9.55 6.50
C ALA A 240 19.32 -8.17 6.23
N SER A 241 18.72 -7.09 6.74
CA SER A 241 19.47 -5.85 6.97
C SER A 241 20.53 -6.06 8.04
N SER A 242 20.41 -7.00 9.00
CA SER A 242 21.50 -7.34 9.94
C SER A 242 22.55 -8.30 9.36
N SER A 243 22.23 -9.13 8.36
CA SER A 243 23.19 -10.05 7.73
C SER A 243 23.78 -9.54 6.42
N LEU A 244 23.17 -8.52 5.80
CA LEU A 244 23.78 -7.66 4.77
C LEU A 244 24.36 -6.36 5.39
N ALA A 245 24.05 -6.08 6.66
CA ALA A 245 24.86 -5.22 7.52
C ALA A 245 25.75 -6.05 8.45
N GLU A 246 26.77 -6.67 7.89
CA GLU A 246 28.08 -6.23 8.38
C GLU A 246 28.18 -4.75 7.95
N MET A 247 27.61 -3.85 8.76
CA MET A 247 27.62 -2.40 8.51
C MET A 247 29.08 -2.00 8.63
N GLU A 248 29.81 -2.04 7.53
CA GLU A 248 31.01 -1.27 7.36
C GLU A 248 30.70 -0.39 6.16
N LEU A 249 30.23 0.82 6.44
CA LEU A 249 30.13 1.87 5.44
C LEU A 249 31.51 2.50 5.35
N PRO A 250 32.34 2.15 4.33
CA PRO A 250 33.59 2.84 4.14
C PRO A 250 33.27 4.32 3.87
N TYR A 251 34.09 5.21 4.42
CA TYR A 251 33.98 6.62 4.15
C TYR A 251 34.11 6.87 2.64
N TYR A 252 33.21 7.68 2.09
CA TYR A 252 33.30 8.19 0.73
C TYR A 252 33.01 9.69 0.71
N ALA A 253 33.76 10.42 -0.12
CA ALA A 253 33.50 11.84 -0.32
C ALA A 253 32.38 12.02 -1.35
N THR A 254 31.32 12.71 -0.97
CA THR A 254 30.24 13.11 -1.89
C THR A 254 30.71 14.29 -2.75
N GLU A 255 30.65 14.14 -4.08
CA GLU A 255 30.93 15.23 -5.00
C GLU A 255 29.71 16.16 -5.13
N ILE A 256 29.91 17.46 -4.89
CA ILE A 256 28.87 18.49 -5.03
C ILE A 256 28.77 18.91 -6.49
N LYS A 257 27.60 18.66 -7.09
CA LYS A 257 27.38 18.83 -8.52
C LYS A 257 27.06 20.26 -8.89
N ASN A 258 26.25 20.95 -8.09
CA ASN A 258 25.73 22.27 -8.42
C ASN A 258 26.80 23.37 -8.27
N PRO A 259 26.85 24.36 -9.18
CA PRO A 259 27.69 25.54 -9.03
C PRO A 259 27.13 26.45 -7.94
N SER A 260 28.01 27.20 -7.27
CA SER A 260 27.62 28.15 -6.23
C SER A 260 27.07 29.43 -6.84
N SER A 261 26.07 30.02 -6.19
CA SER A 261 25.64 31.38 -6.49
C SER A 261 26.58 32.40 -5.82
N PRO A 262 26.63 33.66 -6.30
CA PRO A 262 27.34 34.72 -5.60
C PRO A 262 26.87 34.91 -4.15
N PHE A 263 25.57 34.69 -3.91
CA PHE A 263 24.96 34.76 -2.57
C PHE A 263 25.48 33.64 -1.67
N SER A 264 25.38 32.38 -2.12
CA SER A 264 25.82 31.23 -1.31
C SER A 264 27.32 31.27 -1.01
N LEU A 265 28.15 31.70 -1.97
CA LEU A 265 29.58 31.90 -1.76
C LEU A 265 29.88 32.97 -0.70
N SER A 266 29.17 34.10 -0.75
CA SER A 266 29.36 35.19 0.21
C SER A 266 28.84 34.84 1.61
N LEU A 267 27.71 34.11 1.67
CA LEU A 267 27.16 33.59 2.91
C LEU A 267 28.09 32.55 3.54
N ALA A 268 28.66 31.63 2.76
CA ALA A 268 29.59 30.62 3.28
C ALA A 268 30.83 31.26 3.91
N LYS A 269 31.40 32.28 3.26
CA LYS A 269 32.51 33.07 3.82
C LYS A 269 32.14 33.79 5.10
N HIS A 270 30.92 34.33 5.18
CA HIS A 270 30.43 34.95 6.41
C HIS A 270 30.29 33.94 7.54
N LEU A 271 29.66 32.79 7.27
CA LEU A 271 29.51 31.69 8.23
C LEU A 271 30.87 31.22 8.76
N HIS A 272 31.86 31.05 7.89
CA HIS A 272 33.24 30.76 8.30
C HIS A 272 33.84 31.86 9.18
N SER A 273 33.65 33.13 8.82
CA SER A 273 34.22 34.26 9.57
C SER A 273 33.69 34.39 11.00
N ILE A 274 32.47 33.91 11.26
CA ILE A 274 31.85 33.89 12.59
C ILE A 274 32.04 32.54 13.31
N GLY A 275 32.75 31.59 12.70
CA GLY A 275 33.01 30.25 13.25
C GLY A 275 31.77 29.36 13.32
N ALA A 276 30.79 29.58 12.43
CA ALA A 276 29.62 28.72 12.32
C ALA A 276 30.03 27.33 11.82
N LYS A 277 29.56 26.29 12.50
CA LYS A 277 29.89 24.90 12.16
C LYS A 277 28.67 24.11 11.74
N MET A 278 28.84 23.29 10.72
CA MET A 278 27.86 22.29 10.32
C MET A 278 28.40 20.91 10.70
N TYR A 279 27.68 20.18 11.53
CA TYR A 279 27.97 18.80 11.89
C TYR A 279 27.14 17.87 11.02
N GLY A 280 27.80 16.90 10.40
CA GLY A 280 27.14 15.98 9.47
C GLY A 280 27.84 14.63 9.38
N ALA A 281 27.25 13.74 8.60
CA ALA A 281 27.80 12.44 8.28
C ALA A 281 27.88 12.24 6.77
N PHE A 282 28.87 11.49 6.28
CA PHE A 282 29.07 11.29 4.84
C PHE A 282 27.90 10.59 4.12
N TRP A 283 27.12 9.78 4.84
CA TRP A 283 25.95 9.06 4.32
C TRP A 283 24.61 9.80 4.50
N CYS A 284 24.62 10.98 5.10
CA CYS A 284 23.42 11.73 5.44
C CYS A 284 22.87 12.48 4.20
N SER A 285 21.67 12.13 3.74
CA SER A 285 21.01 12.76 2.59
C SER A 285 20.80 14.26 2.80
N HIS A 286 20.23 14.66 3.93
CA HIS A 286 20.03 16.07 4.27
C HIS A 286 21.33 16.87 4.40
N CYS A 287 22.44 16.21 4.73
CA CYS A 287 23.76 16.84 4.77
C CYS A 287 24.29 17.08 3.36
N LEU A 288 23.98 16.19 2.41
CA LEU A 288 24.30 16.38 1.01
C LEU A 288 23.42 17.48 0.39
N GLU A 289 22.11 17.47 0.65
CA GLU A 289 21.16 18.48 0.17
C GLU A 289 21.57 19.89 0.67
N GLN A 290 21.90 20.03 1.96
CA GLN A 290 22.44 21.27 2.52
C GLN A 290 23.71 21.73 1.79
N LYS A 291 24.65 20.83 1.47
CA LYS A 291 25.87 21.17 0.72
C LYS A 291 25.55 21.55 -0.73
N GLU A 292 24.62 20.86 -1.38
CA GLU A 292 24.18 21.16 -2.75
C GLU A 292 23.48 22.53 -2.86
N MET A 293 22.77 22.97 -1.82
CA MET A 293 22.22 24.34 -1.75
C MET A 293 23.33 25.40 -1.79
N PHE A 294 24.46 25.16 -1.13
CA PHE A 294 25.61 26.08 -1.18
C PHE A 294 26.34 26.02 -2.52
N GLY A 295 26.54 24.82 -3.06
CA GLY A 295 27.27 24.58 -4.30
C GLY A 295 28.77 24.35 -4.12
N ARG A 296 29.43 23.91 -5.20
CA ARG A 296 30.78 23.32 -5.19
C ARG A 296 31.89 24.25 -4.66
N GLU A 297 31.81 25.53 -4.96
CA GLU A 297 32.75 26.56 -4.54
C GLU A 297 32.50 27.01 -3.10
N ALA A 298 31.25 27.28 -2.73
CA ALA A 298 30.86 27.78 -1.42
C ALA A 298 31.05 26.75 -0.30
N VAL A 299 30.78 25.47 -0.57
CA VAL A 299 30.97 24.39 0.42
C VAL A 299 32.41 24.29 0.91
N LYS A 300 33.40 24.68 0.08
CA LYS A 300 34.81 24.68 0.45
C LYS A 300 35.17 25.75 1.48
N GLU A 301 34.34 26.77 1.61
CA GLU A 301 34.52 27.83 2.60
C GLU A 301 33.87 27.47 3.95
N LEU A 302 32.99 26.45 4.00
CA LEU A 302 32.25 26.10 5.22
C LEU A 302 33.09 25.25 6.19
N ASP A 303 32.91 25.52 7.49
CA ASP A 303 33.46 24.67 8.56
C ASP A 303 32.54 23.46 8.82
N ILE A 304 32.68 22.44 7.98
CA ILE A 304 31.91 21.19 8.09
C ILE A 304 32.70 20.17 8.93
N VAL A 305 32.10 19.69 10.00
CA VAL A 305 32.64 18.65 10.87
C VAL A 305 32.03 17.30 10.48
N GLU A 306 32.88 16.44 9.90
CA GLU A 306 32.52 15.04 9.63
C GLU A 306 32.55 14.23 10.93
N CYS A 307 31.39 13.69 11.30
CA CYS A 307 31.21 12.97 12.53
C CYS A 307 31.67 11.51 12.46
N TYR A 308 31.88 10.97 11.26
CA TYR A 308 32.36 9.60 11.04
C TYR A 308 33.41 9.53 9.92
N PRO A 309 34.59 10.13 10.12
CA PRO A 309 35.62 10.23 9.09
C PRO A 309 36.24 8.88 8.70
N GLU A 310 36.17 7.89 9.59
CA GLU A 310 36.71 6.53 9.38
C GLU A 310 35.66 5.55 8.85
N GLY A 311 34.50 6.05 8.40
CA GLY A 311 33.38 5.19 8.07
C GLY A 311 32.51 4.86 9.29
N PHE A 312 31.45 4.10 9.04
CA PHE A 312 30.51 3.69 10.09
C PHE A 312 30.43 2.18 10.19
N ARG A 313 30.55 1.69 11.43
CA ARG A 313 30.24 0.31 11.80
C ARG A 313 29.58 0.23 13.17
N PRO A 314 28.86 -0.86 13.51
CA PRO A 314 28.29 -1.03 14.84
C PRO A 314 29.37 -0.86 15.91
N GLY A 315 29.13 0.05 16.85
CA GLY A 315 30.09 0.39 17.90
C GLY A 315 31.14 1.44 17.53
N THR A 316 31.11 2.01 16.32
CA THR A 316 31.90 3.21 15.99
C THR A 316 31.51 4.35 16.91
N VAL A 317 32.50 4.91 17.58
CA VAL A 317 32.33 6.13 18.36
C VAL A 317 32.44 7.33 17.42
N MET A 318 31.47 8.22 17.50
CA MET A 318 31.46 9.46 16.74
C MET A 318 32.71 10.30 17.03
N ASN A 319 33.18 11.06 16.05
CA ASN A 319 34.30 11.99 16.19
C ASN A 319 34.11 12.86 17.46
N LYS A 320 35.18 13.00 18.25
CA LYS A 320 35.19 13.77 19.50
C LYS A 320 34.59 15.17 19.33
N ALA A 321 34.85 15.84 18.22
CA ALA A 321 34.29 17.17 17.96
C ALA A 321 32.76 17.20 17.95
N CYS A 322 32.11 16.12 17.48
CA CYS A 322 30.66 15.98 17.47
C CYS A 322 30.11 15.50 18.81
N VAL A 323 30.86 14.65 19.54
CA VAL A 323 30.47 14.21 20.90
C VAL A 323 30.49 15.40 21.86
N ASP A 324 31.55 16.20 21.81
CA ASP A 324 31.71 17.41 22.64
C ASP A 324 30.63 18.46 22.29
N ALA A 325 30.21 18.53 21.02
CA ALA A 325 29.11 19.37 20.56
C ALA A 325 27.71 18.82 20.88
N LYS A 326 27.61 17.60 21.45
CA LYS A 326 26.35 16.92 21.78
C LYS A 326 25.39 16.77 20.59
N VAL A 327 25.94 16.37 19.44
CA VAL A 327 25.13 16.16 18.24
C VAL A 327 24.14 15.01 18.45
N ASP A 328 22.85 15.28 18.28
CA ASP A 328 21.73 14.33 18.43
C ASP A 328 21.05 13.97 17.09
N GLY A 329 21.37 14.72 16.01
CA GLY A 329 20.88 14.49 14.67
C GLY A 329 21.71 15.24 13.62
N PHE A 330 21.53 14.87 12.34
CA PHE A 330 22.24 15.48 11.22
C PHE A 330 21.28 16.02 10.15
N PRO A 331 21.66 17.12 9.44
CA PRO A 331 22.74 18.01 9.83
C PRO A 331 22.38 18.81 11.08
N MET A 332 23.39 19.28 11.80
CA MET A 332 23.22 20.20 12.92
C MET A 332 24.13 21.40 12.71
N TRP A 333 23.58 22.60 12.84
CA TRP A 333 24.32 23.84 12.78
C TRP A 333 24.54 24.41 14.17
N VAL A 334 25.75 24.92 14.42
CA VAL A 334 26.07 25.75 15.57
C VAL A 334 26.48 27.12 15.05
N ILE A 335 25.64 28.12 15.26
CA ILE A 335 25.82 29.49 14.73
C ILE A 335 25.66 30.45 15.92
N ASN A 336 26.68 31.25 16.23
CA ASN A 336 26.66 32.18 17.37
C ASN A 336 26.26 31.51 18.71
N GLY A 337 26.62 30.24 18.91
CA GLY A 337 26.26 29.46 20.09
C GLY A 337 24.82 28.93 20.13
N GLN A 338 24.01 29.21 19.11
CA GLN A 338 22.67 28.64 18.94
C GLN A 338 22.76 27.36 18.10
N VAL A 339 21.99 26.35 18.52
CA VAL A 339 21.85 25.09 17.79
C VAL A 339 20.65 25.19 16.87
N VAL A 340 20.85 24.91 15.58
CA VAL A 340 19.79 24.78 14.59
C VAL A 340 19.87 23.37 14.02
N SER A 341 18.77 22.61 14.13
CA SER A 341 18.72 21.20 13.75
C SER A 341 18.07 21.02 12.38
N GLY A 342 18.56 20.06 11.60
CA GLY A 342 18.08 19.72 10.28
C GLY A 342 18.68 20.59 9.17
N GLU A 343 18.22 20.31 7.95
CA GLU A 343 18.49 21.14 6.78
C GLU A 343 17.84 22.52 6.95
N VAL A 344 18.58 23.57 6.58
CA VAL A 344 18.18 24.97 6.73
C VAL A 344 18.38 25.71 5.41
N GLU A 345 17.32 26.39 4.98
CA GLU A 345 17.34 27.29 3.82
C GLU A 345 18.44 28.36 3.94
N LEU A 346 19.08 28.72 2.82
CA LEU A 346 20.17 29.71 2.83
C LEU A 346 19.73 31.08 3.36
N SER A 347 18.47 31.46 3.11
CA SER A 347 17.88 32.71 3.61
C SER A 347 17.75 32.71 5.14
N GLU A 348 17.42 31.56 5.72
CA GLU A 348 17.31 31.38 7.15
C GLU A 348 18.71 31.34 7.79
N LEU A 349 19.67 30.65 7.18
CA LEU A 349 21.09 30.70 7.60
C LEU A 349 21.64 32.13 7.59
N ALA A 350 21.30 32.93 6.58
CA ALA A 350 21.65 34.35 6.54
C ALA A 350 21.03 35.12 7.71
N ARG A 351 19.74 34.88 7.98
CA ARG A 351 19.01 35.54 9.08
C ARG A 351 19.61 35.21 10.46
N VAL A 352 19.86 33.94 10.76
CA VAL A 352 20.38 33.51 12.07
C VAL A 352 21.87 33.83 12.27
N SER A 353 22.63 33.93 11.18
CA SER A 353 24.04 34.35 11.21
C SER A 353 24.25 35.86 11.21
N GLY A 354 23.17 36.65 11.04
CA GLY A 354 23.24 38.11 10.93
C GLY A 354 23.89 38.60 9.64
N TYR A 355 23.83 37.80 8.57
CA TYR A 355 24.35 38.17 7.26
C TYR A 355 23.41 39.16 6.54
N ASN A 356 23.91 40.36 6.25
CA ASN A 356 23.15 41.44 5.60
C ASN A 356 23.49 41.62 4.11
N GLY A 357 24.14 40.63 3.47
CA GLY A 357 24.41 40.68 2.03
C GLY A 357 23.13 40.63 1.20
N SER A 358 23.14 41.26 0.02
CA SER A 358 21.98 41.30 -0.89
C SER A 358 21.42 39.91 -1.14
N ALA A 359 20.13 39.73 -0.81
CA ALA A 359 19.40 38.47 -0.87
C ALA A 359 19.54 37.74 -2.21
N GLN A 360 19.50 36.42 -2.15
CA GLN A 360 19.42 35.51 -3.31
C GLN A 360 18.39 36.07 -4.31
N PRO A 361 18.75 36.31 -5.59
CA PRO A 361 17.76 36.66 -6.60
C PRO A 361 16.74 35.51 -6.68
N SER A 362 15.48 35.86 -6.44
CA SER A 362 14.30 34.98 -6.42
C SER A 362 14.12 34.18 -7.69
#